data_AF-A0A842NCN2-F1
#
_entry.id   AF-A0A842NCN2-F1
#
_cell.length_a   1.000
_cell.length_b   1.000
_cell.length_c   1.000
_cell.angle_alpha   90.00
_cell.angle_beta   90.00
_cell.angle_gamma   90.00
#
_symmetry.space_group_name_H-M   'P 1'
#
loop_
_entity.id
_entity.type
_entity.pdbx_description
1 polymer ?
#
loop_
_entity_poly.entity_id
_entity_poly.type
_entity_poly.pdbx_seq_one_letter_code
_entity_poly.pdbx_strand_id
1 'polypeptide(L)'
;MSKEIAYKNRYGSEYTFTVNEKGNIQWCGDFEYCRYGFEDNPENIVMVDPSGGPYIDIDYDMGMFDKSFKGRKVIGFIANDSGYELVINKEDEKTKS
;
A
#
# COMPACT_ATOMS: atom_id res chain seq x y z
N MET A 1 -16.59 -11.20 -3.73
CA MET A 1 -15.80 -10.71 -2.59
C MET A 1 -14.35 -10.60 -3.05
N SER A 2 -13.77 -9.42 -3.01
CA SER A 2 -12.32 -9.24 -3.22
C SER A 2 -11.56 -9.99 -2.11
N LYS A 3 -10.41 -10.58 -2.43
CA LYS A 3 -9.57 -11.28 -1.46
C LYS A 3 -8.87 -10.25 -0.58
N GLU A 4 -9.04 -10.38 0.73
CA GLU A 4 -8.29 -9.63 1.73
C GLU A 4 -7.01 -10.38 2.11
N ILE A 5 -5.88 -9.67 2.16
CA ILE A 5 -4.58 -10.20 2.57
C ILE A 5 -4.19 -9.56 3.89
N ALA A 6 -3.99 -10.38 4.93
CA ALA A 6 -3.51 -9.91 6.23
C ALA A 6 -1.97 -10.00 6.33
N TYR A 7 -1.38 -9.01 6.99
CA TYR A 7 0.02 -8.95 7.35
C TYR A 7 0.14 -8.61 8.83
N LYS A 8 0.90 -9.43 9.56
CA LYS A 8 1.21 -9.18 10.97
C LYS A 8 2.62 -8.65 11.09
N ASN A 9 2.75 -7.46 11.66
CA ASN A 9 4.05 -6.80 11.78
C ASN A 9 4.87 -7.37 12.95
N ARG A 10 6.09 -6.85 13.17
CA ARG A 10 6.99 -7.33 14.22
C ARG A 10 6.41 -7.27 15.63
N TYR A 11 5.51 -6.32 15.91
CA TYR A 11 4.89 -6.15 17.23
C TYR A 11 3.55 -6.88 17.37
N GLY A 12 3.12 -7.54 16.30
CA GLY A 12 1.85 -8.26 16.29
C GLY A 12 0.66 -7.40 15.88
N SER A 13 0.86 -6.14 15.48
CA SER A 13 -0.19 -5.33 14.88
C SER A 13 -0.58 -5.90 13.52
N GLU A 14 -1.86 -5.90 13.22
CA GLU A 14 -2.41 -6.44 11.98
C GLU A 14 -2.70 -5.32 10.98
N TYR A 15 -2.30 -5.57 9.74
CA TYR A 15 -2.59 -4.72 8.59
C TYR A 15 -3.26 -5.56 7.52
N THR A 16 -4.18 -4.98 6.77
CA THR A 16 -4.86 -5.68 5.67
C THR A 16 -4.73 -4.95 4.36
N PHE A 17 -4.72 -5.72 3.27
CA PHE A 17 -4.63 -5.23 1.90
C PHE A 17 -5.76 -5.81 1.06
N THR A 18 -6.56 -4.94 0.44
CA THR A 18 -7.71 -5.34 -0.40
C THR A 18 -7.74 -4.53 -1.68
N VAL A 19 -7.83 -5.20 -2.83
CA VAL A 19 -7.98 -4.53 -4.13
C VAL A 19 -9.39 -3.95 -4.24
N ASN A 20 -9.49 -2.66 -4.57
CA ASN A 20 -10.76 -1.94 -4.76
C ASN A 20 -11.22 -1.96 -6.23
N GLU A 21 -12.41 -1.38 -6.50
CA GLU A 21 -13.00 -1.33 -7.84
C GLU A 21 -12.15 -0.56 -8.87
N LYS A 22 -11.30 0.35 -8.41
CA LYS A 22 -10.36 1.09 -9.28
C LYS A 22 -9.10 0.28 -9.58
N GLY A 23 -8.91 -0.90 -8.99
CA GLY A 23 -7.68 -1.69 -9.09
C GLY A 23 -6.54 -1.21 -8.20
N ASN A 24 -6.79 -0.22 -7.33
CA ASN A 24 -5.87 0.22 -6.29
C ASN A 24 -5.96 -0.72 -5.07
N ILE A 25 -5.03 -0.60 -4.12
CA ILE A 25 -5.02 -1.44 -2.91
C ILE A 25 -5.37 -0.57 -1.71
N GLN A 26 -6.48 -0.87 -1.04
CA GLN A 26 -6.77 -0.33 0.28
C GLN A 26 -5.87 -1.02 1.30
N TRP A 27 -5.13 -0.23 2.07
CA TRP A 27 -4.28 -0.65 3.17
C TRP A 27 -4.85 -0.13 4.49
N CYS A 28 -5.29 -1.06 5.34
CA CYS A 28 -5.85 -0.75 6.66
C CYS A 28 -4.92 -1.22 7.78
N GLY A 29 -5.02 -0.56 8.94
CA GLY A 29 -4.27 -0.92 10.15
C GLY A 29 -4.14 0.25 11.11
N ASP A 30 -3.26 0.10 12.10
CA ASP A 30 -2.93 1.15 13.06
C ASP A 30 -1.76 2.00 12.56
N PHE A 31 -2.00 3.30 12.42
CA PHE A 31 -1.03 4.29 11.94
C PHE A 31 -0.70 5.36 13.01
N GLU A 32 -1.05 5.14 14.28
CA GLU A 32 -0.80 6.10 15.38
C GLU A 32 0.70 6.46 15.49
N TYR A 33 1.57 5.45 15.42
CA TYR A 33 3.02 5.62 15.42
C TYR A 33 3.58 5.28 14.04
N CYS A 34 3.63 6.28 13.15
CA CYS A 34 4.04 6.10 11.76
C CYS A 34 5.05 7.17 11.33
N ARG A 35 6.01 6.76 10.50
CA ARG A 35 6.95 7.65 9.80
C ARG A 35 6.47 7.86 8.38
N TYR A 36 6.68 9.07 7.88
CA TYR A 36 6.25 9.47 6.55
C TYR A 36 7.42 10.10 5.79
N GLY A 37 7.50 9.82 4.49
CA GLY A 37 8.31 10.56 3.54
C GLY A 37 7.41 11.44 2.67
N PHE A 38 7.87 12.65 2.36
CA PHE A 38 7.16 13.59 1.50
C PHE A 38 8.12 14.19 0.47
N GLU A 39 7.60 14.59 -0.69
CA GLU A 39 8.31 15.52 -1.57
C GLU A 39 8.18 16.96 -1.05
N ASP A 40 8.42 17.95 -1.91
CA ASP A 40 8.32 19.39 -1.59
C ASP A 40 6.94 19.79 -1.05
N ASN A 41 5.87 19.08 -1.46
CA ASN A 41 4.53 19.25 -0.93
C ASN A 41 4.21 18.14 0.09
N PRO A 42 3.81 18.47 1.34
CA PRO A 42 3.42 17.47 2.34
C PRO A 42 2.17 16.65 1.98
N GLU A 43 1.41 17.03 0.95
CA GLU A 43 0.34 16.19 0.39
C GLU A 43 0.90 15.06 -0.50
N ASN A 44 2.11 15.21 -1.02
CA ASN A 44 2.79 14.23 -1.88
C ASN A 44 3.58 13.24 -1.02
N ILE A 45 2.86 12.31 -0.38
CA ILE A 45 3.46 11.22 0.38
C ILE A 45 4.20 10.29 -0.57
N VAL A 46 5.47 9.99 -0.26
CA VAL A 46 6.30 9.02 -1.00
C VAL A 46 6.62 7.76 -0.21
N MET A 47 6.36 7.76 1.09
CA MET A 47 6.64 6.62 1.97
C MET A 47 5.78 6.68 3.23
N VAL A 48 5.32 5.50 3.66
CA VAL A 48 4.57 5.28 4.89
C VAL A 48 5.17 4.06 5.61
N ASP A 49 5.53 4.24 6.88
CA ASP A 49 6.18 3.21 7.68
C ASP A 49 5.65 3.20 9.11
N PRO A 50 4.60 2.38 9.37
CA PRO A 50 4.10 2.15 10.72
C PRO A 50 5.16 1.47 11.58
N SER A 51 5.14 1.75 12.87
CA SER A 51 6.08 1.17 13.83
C SER A 51 6.00 -0.36 13.80
N GLY A 52 7.11 -1.01 13.44
CA GLY A 52 7.18 -2.47 13.29
C GLY A 52 6.81 -2.99 11.89
N GLY A 53 6.47 -2.08 10.98
CA GLY A 53 6.09 -2.33 9.60
C GLY A 53 4.58 -2.50 9.39
N PRO A 54 4.17 -2.67 8.13
CA PRO A 54 5.04 -2.75 6.95
C PRO A 54 5.46 -1.37 6.41
N TYR A 55 6.76 -1.23 6.08
CA TYR A 55 7.29 -0.09 5.31
C TYR A 55 6.86 -0.23 3.84
N ILE A 56 6.27 0.83 3.27
CA ILE A 56 5.89 0.90 1.85
C ILE A 56 6.28 2.29 1.30
N ASP A 57 6.97 2.32 0.18
CA ASP A 57 7.32 3.51 -0.59
C ASP A 57 6.82 3.45 -2.05
N ILE A 58 7.01 4.54 -2.78
CA ILE A 58 6.82 4.54 -4.24
C ILE A 58 7.71 3.46 -4.88
N ASP A 59 7.22 2.84 -5.95
CA ASP A 59 7.77 1.69 -6.65
C ASP A 59 7.79 0.36 -5.88
N TYR A 60 7.32 0.33 -4.62
CA TYR A 60 7.21 -0.92 -3.86
C TYR A 60 6.28 -1.91 -4.57
N ASP A 61 6.78 -3.12 -4.87
CA ASP A 61 5.98 -4.18 -5.47
C ASP A 61 5.14 -4.88 -4.39
N MET A 62 3.83 -4.67 -4.43
CA MET A 62 2.89 -5.26 -3.47
C MET A 62 2.83 -6.79 -3.54
N GLY A 63 3.42 -7.40 -4.57
CA GLY A 63 3.70 -8.83 -4.67
C GLY A 63 4.51 -9.40 -3.51
N MET A 64 5.21 -8.56 -2.73
CA MET A 64 5.92 -8.96 -1.51
C MET A 64 4.96 -9.44 -0.40
N PHE A 65 3.70 -9.02 -0.40
CA PHE A 65 2.69 -9.45 0.59
C PHE A 65 1.89 -10.67 0.13
N ASP A 66 1.48 -10.70 -1.15
CA ASP A 66 0.83 -11.87 -1.76
C ASP A 66 1.13 -11.91 -3.25
N LYS A 67 1.36 -13.12 -3.78
CA LYS A 67 1.63 -13.34 -5.22
C LYS A 67 0.56 -12.77 -6.14
N SER A 68 -0.69 -12.62 -5.70
CA SER A 68 -1.77 -12.00 -6.48
C SER A 68 -1.54 -10.52 -6.77
N PHE A 69 -0.63 -9.88 -6.05
CA PHE A 69 -0.27 -8.47 -6.24
C PHE A 69 1.03 -8.29 -7.02
N LYS A 70 1.66 -9.36 -7.52
CA LYS A 70 2.93 -9.26 -8.24
C LYS A 70 2.85 -8.28 -9.42
N GLY A 71 3.77 -7.32 -9.43
CA GLY A 71 3.84 -6.27 -10.45
C GLY A 71 2.93 -5.07 -10.18
N ARG A 72 2.13 -5.08 -9.10
CA ARG A 72 1.36 -3.92 -8.66
C ARG A 72 2.28 -2.99 -7.86
N LYS A 73 3.00 -2.14 -8.58
CA LYS A 73 3.89 -1.14 -7.97
C LYS A 73 3.10 0.08 -7.49
N VAL A 74 3.45 0.56 -6.30
CA VAL A 74 2.85 1.77 -5.71
C VAL A 74 3.38 3.03 -6.40
N ILE A 75 2.49 3.95 -6.76
CA ILE A 75 2.82 5.25 -7.37
C ILE A 75 2.24 6.45 -6.60
N GLY A 76 1.59 6.19 -5.47
CA GLY A 76 1.06 7.24 -4.62
C GLY A 76 0.22 6.68 -3.48
N PHE A 77 -0.10 7.58 -2.54
CA PHE A 77 -0.89 7.27 -1.35
C PHE A 77 -2.03 8.29 -1.24
N ILE A 78 -3.23 7.81 -0.94
CA ILE A 78 -4.38 8.66 -0.62
C ILE A 78 -4.82 8.31 0.81
N ALA A 79 -4.61 9.22 1.75
CA ALA A 79 -5.03 9.03 3.14
C ALA A 79 -6.57 8.98 3.25
N ASN A 80 -7.07 8.12 4.14
CA ASN A 80 -8.49 8.02 4.46
C ASN A 80 -8.70 7.54 5.91
N ASP A 81 -9.95 7.50 6.36
CA ASP A 81 -10.31 7.18 7.75
C ASP A 81 -9.85 5.79 8.21
N SER A 82 -9.54 4.87 7.29
CA SER A 82 -9.09 3.51 7.59
C SER A 82 -7.60 3.28 7.36
N GLY A 83 -6.85 4.29 6.90
CA GLY A 83 -5.45 4.17 6.53
C GLY A 83 -5.16 4.83 5.19
N TYR A 84 -4.75 4.03 4.20
CA TYR A 84 -4.29 4.55 2.90
C TYR A 84 -4.84 3.73 1.73
N GLU A 85 -5.28 4.41 0.67
CA GLU A 85 -5.42 3.80 -0.65
C GLU A 85 -4.07 3.94 -1.38
N LEU A 86 -3.42 2.82 -1.66
CA LEU A 86 -2.21 2.71 -2.47
C LEU A 86 -2.60 2.79 -3.95
N VAL A 87 -2.18 3.87 -4.62
CA VAL A 87 -2.39 4.05 -6.05
C VAL A 87 -1.41 3.14 -6.78
N ILE A 88 -1.91 2.28 -7.67
CA ILE A 88 -1.11 1.26 -8.35
C ILE A 88 -0.83 1.68 -9.80
N ASN A 89 0.41 1.48 -10.26
CA ASN A 89 0.75 1.63 -11.68
C ASN A 89 0.01 0.56 -12.50
N LYS A 90 -0.80 1.00 -13.46
CA LYS A 90 -1.59 0.12 -14.34
C LYS A 90 -0.94 -0.12 -15.71
N GLU A 91 0.22 0.49 -15.97
CA GLU A 91 0.84 0.47 -17.29
C GLU A 91 1.35 -0.93 -17.72
N ASP A 92 1.58 -1.84 -16.78
CA ASP A 92 2.03 -3.22 -17.06
C ASP A 92 0.90 -4.18 -17.52
N GLU A 93 -0.37 -3.77 -17.51
CA GLU A 93 -1.46 -4.59 -18.08
C GLU A 93 -1.59 -4.46 -19.61
N LYS A 94 -1.07 -3.38 -20.21
CA LYS A 94 -1.24 -3.10 -21.66
C LYS A 94 -0.16 -3.70 -22.56
N THR A 95 0.95 -4.20 -22.02
CA THR A 95 2.08 -4.73 -22.81
C THR A 95 2.11 -6.26 -22.91
N LYS A 96 1.09 -6.95 -22.36
CA LYS A 96 0.93 -8.41 -22.47
C LYS A 96 -0.06 -8.85 -23.57
N SER A 97 -0.24 -8.03 -24.60
CA SER A 97 -0.96 -8.39 -25.84
C SER A 97 -0.02 -8.92 -26.90
#